data_AF-A0A0M2KAV7-F1
#
_entry.id   AF-A0A0M2KAV7-F1
#
_cell.length_a   1.000
_cell.length_b   1.000
_cell.length_c   1.000
_cell.angle_alpha   90.00
_cell.angle_beta   90.00
_cell.angle_gamma   90.00
#
_symmetry.space_group_name_H-M   'P 1'
#
loop_
_entity.id
_entity.type
_entity.pdbx_description
1 polymer ?
#
loop_
_entity_poly.entity_id
_entity_poly.type
_entity_poly.pdbx_seq_one_letter_code
_entity_poly.pdbx_strand_id
1 'polypeptide(L)'
;MNVFGVIIGRKSSSQQEEQTPSSSPLASPQSSPLPAGRAGRLQRQNATLSNNTRYNARSTPGTPDRARATSRHSGEGSSSSAYSTGPASSSRAVLVRQGGNREHSQLAQFHEMMQVSPKISRNDPLPETPESIPRRLQEKMDTVNLPELEKLDGGLYEYAKMAIERVNEKKGADKQLSELDKKMLPLFAEAENARHPDLNLHVFRGPEACYKAIKEQNKKAWDSRQPMNMRVVFSPSRGIPDHHVALDVQLRPGHHPSVVCFESALWGMMNEIRQDIEHGLKESKVKLIGNFVQASDWDCAMFALSNALKLYKHHDEYTSRLHAGEEEENVRIPSEFIKHAQSKGHAERQGRRNDIVTKDKGGLHAETLLHRNLAYRAQRFDKAYSTSIEGFRFQEIQRAGDYLAAQRGRK
;
A
#
# COMPACT_ATOMS: atom_id res chain seq x y z
N MET A 1 -29.77 6.72 20.23
CA MET A 1 -30.07 5.65 21.20
C MET A 1 -28.75 4.97 21.54
N ASN A 2 -28.37 4.90 22.82
CA ASN A 2 -27.11 4.31 23.26
C ASN A 2 -27.32 2.86 23.68
N VAL A 3 -26.51 1.93 23.14
CA VAL A 3 -26.23 0.64 23.79
C VAL A 3 -24.75 0.30 23.55
N PHE A 4 -23.93 0.44 24.58
CA PHE A 4 -22.58 -0.16 24.63
C PHE A 4 -22.66 -1.45 25.44
N GLY A 5 -22.22 -2.57 24.85
CA GLY A 5 -22.14 -3.86 25.53
C GLY A 5 -20.96 -3.94 26.49
N VAL A 6 -21.21 -4.33 27.73
CA VAL A 6 -20.21 -4.41 28.81
C VAL A 6 -19.46 -5.74 28.79
N ILE A 7 -18.15 -5.71 29.00
CA ILE A 7 -17.31 -6.89 29.22
C ILE A 7 -17.48 -7.36 30.67
N ILE A 8 -17.90 -8.61 30.89
CA ILE A 8 -17.79 -9.29 32.19
C ILE A 8 -17.14 -10.65 31.99
N GLY A 9 -15.97 -10.85 32.58
CA GLY A 9 -15.36 -12.17 32.71
C GLY A 9 -15.80 -12.88 34.00
N ARG A 10 -15.78 -14.22 34.00
CA ARG A 10 -15.80 -15.02 35.23
C ARG A 10 -14.72 -16.10 35.17
N LYS A 11 -14.02 -16.26 36.29
CA LYS A 11 -13.07 -17.36 36.55
C LYS A 11 -13.81 -18.61 37.03
N SER A 12 -13.12 -19.74 36.91
CA SER A 12 -13.54 -21.07 37.36
C SER A 12 -13.47 -21.26 38.89
N SER A 13 -14.29 -22.18 39.40
CA SER A 13 -14.02 -22.98 40.61
C SER A 13 -14.76 -24.33 40.52
N SER A 14 -14.23 -25.34 41.19
CA SER A 14 -14.39 -26.78 40.90
C SER A 14 -15.12 -27.59 42.00
N GLN A 15 -15.12 -28.93 41.85
CA GLN A 15 -15.56 -30.01 42.76
C GLN A 15 -17.04 -30.44 42.63
N GLN A 16 -17.41 -31.74 42.74
CA GLN A 16 -16.70 -32.87 43.35
C GLN A 16 -17.06 -34.25 42.72
N GLU A 17 -16.09 -35.18 42.72
CA GLU A 17 -16.12 -36.67 42.83
C GLU A 17 -17.02 -37.57 41.92
N GLU A 18 -16.74 -38.86 41.66
CA GLU A 18 -15.57 -39.75 41.47
C GLU A 18 -16.11 -41.21 41.58
N GLN A 19 -15.94 -42.06 40.55
CA GLN A 19 -15.82 -43.52 40.67
C GLN A 19 -15.47 -44.19 39.31
N THR A 20 -14.64 -45.24 39.37
CA THR A 20 -14.00 -45.98 38.24
C THR A 20 -14.32 -47.49 38.36
N PRO A 21 -13.71 -48.44 37.59
CA PRO A 21 -13.32 -48.50 36.17
C PRO A 21 -13.85 -49.79 35.45
N SER A 22 -13.61 -49.96 34.13
CA SER A 22 -13.48 -51.32 33.53
C SER A 22 -12.73 -51.37 32.18
N SER A 23 -11.72 -52.25 32.12
CA SER A 23 -11.19 -53.02 30.97
C SER A 23 -10.93 -52.39 29.57
N SER A 24 -9.65 -52.28 29.21
CA SER A 24 -9.10 -52.57 27.85
C SER A 24 -8.81 -54.10 27.71
N PRO A 25 -8.34 -54.71 26.57
CA PRO A 25 -7.09 -54.35 25.86
C PRO A 25 -6.99 -54.68 24.33
N LEU A 26 -5.79 -54.43 23.75
CA LEU A 26 -5.22 -54.97 22.48
C LEU A 26 -5.81 -54.50 21.12
N ALA A 27 -5.05 -54.30 20.03
CA ALA A 27 -3.58 -54.36 19.81
C ALA A 27 -3.14 -53.49 18.61
N SER A 28 -1.85 -53.12 18.58
CA SER A 28 -1.12 -52.62 17.40
C SER A 28 -0.13 -53.68 16.90
N PRO A 29 0.28 -53.65 15.62
CA PRO A 29 1.64 -54.05 15.24
C PRO A 29 2.39 -52.99 14.41
N GLN A 30 3.69 -53.23 14.20
CA GLN A 30 4.70 -52.24 13.81
C GLN A 30 5.09 -52.25 12.31
N SER A 31 5.57 -51.09 11.84
CA SER A 31 6.73 -50.86 10.94
C SER A 31 6.88 -51.55 9.56
N SER A 32 7.00 -50.70 8.51
CA SER A 32 8.10 -50.62 7.50
C SER A 32 8.42 -51.82 6.57
N PRO A 33 8.99 -51.64 5.34
CA PRO A 33 9.92 -50.56 4.94
C PRO A 33 9.77 -49.94 3.51
N LEU A 34 10.63 -48.95 3.23
CA LEU A 34 10.92 -48.37 1.91
C LEU A 34 11.67 -49.35 0.98
N PRO A 35 11.69 -49.05 -0.34
CA PRO A 35 12.94 -49.10 -1.10
C PRO A 35 13.27 -47.80 -1.84
N ALA A 36 14.56 -47.51 -2.00
CA ALA A 36 15.10 -46.32 -2.67
C ALA A 36 15.23 -46.51 -4.20
N GLY A 37 15.22 -45.41 -4.98
CA GLY A 37 15.35 -45.53 -6.44
C GLY A 37 15.48 -44.24 -7.26
N ARG A 38 16.71 -43.70 -7.31
CA ARG A 38 17.32 -42.97 -8.46
C ARG A 38 16.87 -41.53 -8.78
N ALA A 39 17.84 -40.62 -8.70
CA ALA A 39 17.71 -39.22 -9.14
C ALA A 39 17.70 -39.07 -10.68
N GLY A 40 16.90 -38.12 -11.17
CA GLY A 40 16.82 -37.71 -12.58
C GLY A 40 17.06 -36.20 -12.75
N ARG A 41 18.32 -35.77 -12.69
CA ARG A 41 18.73 -34.37 -12.84
C ARG A 41 18.66 -33.94 -14.32
N LEU A 42 17.50 -33.48 -14.79
CA LEU A 42 17.39 -32.90 -16.14
C LEU A 42 17.92 -31.47 -16.18
N GLN A 43 19.19 -31.40 -16.56
CA GLN A 43 19.96 -30.19 -16.83
C GLN A 43 19.44 -29.52 -18.11
N ARG A 44 18.68 -28.42 -17.99
CA ARG A 44 18.27 -27.62 -19.16
C ARG A 44 19.47 -26.85 -19.70
N GLN A 45 19.76 -27.03 -20.99
CA GLN A 45 20.91 -26.46 -21.67
C GLN A 45 20.73 -24.95 -21.91
N ASN A 46 21.84 -24.22 -21.87
CA ASN A 46 21.89 -22.80 -22.24
C ASN A 46 21.73 -22.63 -23.76
N ALA A 47 20.96 -21.63 -24.18
CA ALA A 47 20.94 -21.14 -25.56
C ALA A 47 21.10 -19.61 -25.58
N THR A 48 22.26 -19.16 -26.07
CA THR A 48 22.64 -17.77 -26.39
C THR A 48 22.87 -17.68 -27.90
N LEU A 49 22.53 -16.63 -28.64
CA LEU A 49 22.20 -15.22 -28.31
C LEU A 49 20.82 -14.85 -28.94
N SER A 50 20.36 -13.63 -29.28
CA SER A 50 21.00 -12.33 -29.56
C SER A 50 20.06 -11.12 -29.29
N ASN A 51 20.62 -10.10 -28.63
CA ASN A 51 20.53 -8.63 -28.80
C ASN A 51 19.55 -8.06 -29.86
N ASN A 52 18.92 -6.88 -29.73
CA ASN A 52 19.04 -5.68 -28.85
C ASN A 52 17.60 -5.16 -28.55
N THR A 53 17.27 -4.35 -27.53
CA THR A 53 17.94 -3.16 -26.97
C THR A 53 17.57 -3.01 -25.49
N ARG A 54 18.54 -2.81 -24.59
CA ARG A 54 18.28 -2.48 -23.16
C ARG A 54 18.98 -1.19 -22.77
N TYR A 55 18.24 -0.27 -22.16
CA TYR A 55 18.82 0.85 -21.42
C TYR A 55 19.51 0.33 -20.16
N ASN A 56 20.82 0.54 -20.04
CA ASN A 56 21.60 0.13 -18.87
C ASN A 56 21.56 1.20 -17.77
N ALA A 57 20.78 0.97 -16.71
CA ALA A 57 21.06 1.60 -15.42
C ALA A 57 22.24 0.85 -14.76
N ARG A 58 23.39 1.51 -14.62
CA ARG A 58 24.56 0.92 -13.94
C ARG A 58 24.26 0.74 -12.45
N SER A 59 24.37 -0.49 -11.97
CA SER A 59 24.50 -0.79 -10.54
C SER A 59 25.87 -0.33 -10.03
N THR A 60 25.89 0.32 -8.87
CA THR A 60 27.11 0.59 -8.08
C THR A 60 27.01 -0.11 -6.73
N PRO A 61 27.93 -1.01 -6.37
CA PRO A 61 27.92 -1.68 -5.07
C PRO A 61 28.64 -0.85 -3.99
N GLY A 62 28.27 -1.08 -2.72
CA GLY A 62 29.09 -0.70 -1.56
C GLY A 62 28.41 0.25 -0.58
N THR A 63 27.97 -0.30 0.56
CA THR A 63 27.74 0.44 1.80
C THR A 63 29.06 1.03 2.34
N PRO A 64 28.97 2.13 3.10
CA PRO A 64 29.81 2.30 4.29
C PRO A 64 28.94 2.28 5.55
N ASP A 65 29.25 1.33 6.42
CA ASP A 65 28.74 1.28 7.78
C ASP A 65 29.35 2.41 8.64
N ARG A 66 28.69 2.76 9.75
CA ARG A 66 29.08 3.81 10.73
C ARG A 66 29.19 5.27 10.23
N ALA A 67 28.15 6.06 10.53
CA ALA A 67 28.31 7.43 11.00
C ALA A 67 27.89 7.50 12.49
N ARG A 68 28.86 7.41 13.41
CA ARG A 68 28.63 7.51 14.86
C ARG A 68 28.54 8.98 15.24
N ALA A 69 27.38 9.46 15.66
CA ALA A 69 27.26 10.81 16.21
C ALA A 69 28.08 10.92 17.50
N THR A 70 29.09 11.77 17.51
CA THR A 70 29.82 12.19 18.71
C THR A 70 29.63 13.68 18.91
N SER A 71 28.88 14.04 19.95
CA SER A 71 28.92 15.39 20.50
C SER A 71 30.31 15.66 21.09
N ARG A 72 30.80 16.90 20.93
CA ARG A 72 31.53 17.62 21.97
C ARG A 72 31.79 19.08 21.61
N HIS A 73 31.70 19.87 22.67
CA HIS A 73 32.01 21.28 22.85
C HIS A 73 33.14 21.86 22.00
N SER A 74 32.88 23.08 21.51
CA SER A 74 33.89 24.08 21.16
C SER A 74 34.61 24.58 22.41
N GLY A 75 35.94 24.55 22.39
CA GLY A 75 36.82 25.21 23.34
C GLY A 75 38.16 25.46 22.66
N GLU A 76 38.38 26.69 22.20
CA GLU A 76 39.63 27.11 21.57
C GLU A 76 40.69 27.49 22.63
N GLY A 77 41.97 27.44 22.25
CA GLY A 77 43.02 28.10 23.02
C GLY A 77 44.43 27.50 22.87
N SER A 78 45.22 28.07 21.95
CA SER A 78 46.67 28.35 22.08
C SER A 78 47.65 27.17 22.36
N SER A 79 48.63 26.78 21.53
CA SER A 79 49.66 27.46 20.71
C SER A 79 51.06 27.46 21.37
N SER A 80 52.06 26.80 20.75
CA SER A 80 53.47 27.25 20.72
C SER A 80 54.41 26.34 19.89
N SER A 81 55.42 26.99 19.33
CA SER A 81 56.62 26.60 18.56
C SER A 81 57.58 25.59 19.23
N ALA A 82 58.71 25.07 18.67
CA ALA A 82 59.65 25.60 17.66
C ALA A 82 60.69 24.56 17.10
N TYR A 83 61.52 24.98 16.13
CA TYR A 83 62.82 24.41 15.61
C TYR A 83 62.79 23.06 14.84
N SER A 84 63.20 22.96 13.55
CA SER A 84 64.55 23.07 12.90
C SER A 84 65.41 21.79 13.06
N THR A 85 66.19 21.26 12.08
CA THR A 85 66.47 21.55 10.65
C THR A 85 67.26 20.36 10.05
N GLY A 86 67.18 20.10 8.73
CA GLY A 86 68.20 19.33 7.99
C GLY A 86 67.70 18.07 7.26
N PRO A 87 68.30 17.68 6.10
CA PRO A 87 67.48 17.13 5.01
C PRO A 87 67.84 15.71 4.55
N ALA A 88 66.85 15.00 4.00
CA ALA A 88 67.06 13.82 3.15
C ALA A 88 66.11 13.84 1.95
N SER A 89 66.66 13.58 0.76
CA SER A 89 65.96 13.69 -0.52
C SER A 89 64.93 12.58 -0.73
N SER A 90 63.70 12.94 -1.13
CA SER A 90 62.97 12.18 -2.15
C SER A 90 61.85 13.02 -2.76
N SER A 91 61.77 12.98 -4.09
CA SER A 91 60.79 13.69 -4.91
C SER A 91 59.37 13.13 -4.71
N ARG A 92 58.59 13.75 -3.81
CA ARG A 92 57.12 13.56 -3.77
C ARG A 92 56.47 14.48 -4.78
N ALA A 93 55.86 13.89 -5.82
CA ALA A 93 54.95 14.60 -6.71
C ALA A 93 53.82 15.22 -5.86
N VAL A 94 53.64 16.54 -5.99
CA VAL A 94 52.56 17.26 -5.33
C VAL A 94 51.25 16.88 -6.01
N LEU A 95 50.52 15.92 -5.42
CA LEU A 95 49.10 15.74 -5.71
C LEU A 95 48.35 16.96 -5.19
N VAL A 96 48.34 18.02 -6.01
CA VAL A 96 47.45 19.15 -5.85
C VAL A 96 46.03 18.59 -5.83
N ARG A 97 45.40 18.59 -4.66
CA ARG A 97 43.95 18.44 -4.56
C ARG A 97 43.35 19.65 -5.27
N GLN A 98 43.06 19.50 -6.56
CA GLN A 98 42.10 20.39 -7.21
C GLN A 98 40.80 20.24 -6.43
N GLY A 99 40.48 21.27 -5.64
CA GLY A 99 39.21 21.41 -4.97
C GLY A 99 38.14 21.46 -6.05
N GLY A 100 37.52 20.32 -6.33
CA GLY A 100 36.47 20.19 -7.32
C GLY A 100 35.20 20.88 -6.85
N ASN A 101 35.20 22.20 -6.80
CA ASN A 101 34.00 23.04 -6.76
C ASN A 101 33.26 22.91 -8.10
N ARG A 102 32.78 21.69 -8.39
CA ARG A 102 31.61 21.51 -9.24
C ARG A 102 30.41 21.84 -8.37
N GLU A 103 30.20 23.14 -8.17
CA GLU A 103 28.87 23.62 -7.84
C GLU A 103 27.97 23.23 -9.01
N HIS A 104 27.25 22.11 -8.83
CA HIS A 104 26.25 21.67 -9.78
C HIS A 104 25.11 22.68 -9.71
N SER A 105 25.18 23.74 -10.52
CA SER A 105 24.15 24.79 -10.61
C SER A 105 22.75 24.20 -10.80
N GLN A 106 22.63 23.11 -11.55
CA GLN A 106 21.40 22.33 -11.72
C GLN A 106 20.92 21.67 -10.42
N LEU A 107 21.83 21.18 -9.56
CA LEU A 107 21.50 20.61 -8.26
C LEU A 107 21.14 21.71 -7.25
N ALA A 108 21.81 22.87 -7.31
CA ALA A 108 21.48 24.04 -6.51
C ALA A 108 20.09 24.59 -6.88
N GLN A 109 19.81 24.78 -8.17
CA GLN A 109 18.49 25.15 -8.69
C GLN A 109 17.41 24.12 -8.34
N PHE A 110 17.72 22.82 -8.44
CA PHE A 110 16.79 21.77 -8.00
C PHE A 110 16.52 21.85 -6.49
N HIS A 111 17.55 22.09 -5.67
CA HIS A 111 17.40 22.24 -4.22
C HIS A 111 16.59 23.49 -3.85
N GLU A 112 16.82 24.62 -4.53
CA GLU A 112 16.06 25.86 -4.41
C GLU A 112 14.60 25.66 -4.83
N MET A 113 14.34 25.05 -5.99
CA MET A 113 12.98 24.66 -6.40
C MET A 113 12.29 23.73 -5.39
N MET A 114 13.04 22.84 -4.73
CA MET A 114 12.50 21.93 -3.70
C MET A 114 12.30 22.63 -2.35
N GLN A 115 13.01 23.74 -2.06
CA GLN A 115 12.75 24.61 -0.91
C GLN A 115 11.55 25.54 -1.13
N VAL A 116 11.35 26.03 -2.36
CA VAL A 116 10.20 26.87 -2.76
C VAL A 116 8.94 26.02 -3.06
N SER A 117 9.10 24.71 -3.21
CA SER A 117 8.01 23.74 -3.42
C SER A 117 6.98 23.80 -2.27
N PRO A 118 5.68 23.99 -2.55
CA PRO A 118 4.64 24.03 -1.52
C PRO A 118 4.35 22.66 -0.87
N LYS A 119 5.06 21.60 -1.28
CA LYS A 119 4.88 20.25 -0.74
C LYS A 119 5.51 20.16 0.65
N ILE A 120 4.66 19.95 1.65
CA ILE A 120 5.09 19.86 3.05
C ILE A 120 6.28 18.90 3.22
N SER A 121 7.38 19.44 3.75
CA SER A 121 8.62 18.72 4.03
C SER A 121 8.47 17.83 5.25
N ARG A 122 9.36 16.83 5.39
CA ARG A 122 9.47 16.07 6.65
C ARG A 122 9.84 16.96 7.85
N ASN A 123 10.49 18.09 7.58
CA ASN A 123 10.97 19.05 8.58
C ASN A 123 9.91 20.09 8.97
N ASP A 124 8.77 20.14 8.29
CA ASP A 124 7.72 21.09 8.62
C ASP A 124 7.10 20.73 9.98
N PRO A 125 6.74 21.73 10.81
CA PRO A 125 6.16 21.48 12.11
C PRO A 125 4.81 20.77 11.95
N LEU A 126 4.70 19.57 12.51
CA LEU A 126 3.42 18.91 12.70
C LEU A 126 2.67 19.64 13.83
N PRO A 127 1.36 19.92 13.69
CA PRO A 127 0.61 20.61 14.73
C PRO A 127 0.53 19.71 15.98
N GLU A 128 0.80 20.30 17.15
CA GLU A 128 0.81 19.56 18.44
C GLU A 128 -0.57 18.99 18.78
N THR A 129 -1.63 19.70 18.38
CA THR A 129 -3.02 19.27 18.48
C THR A 129 -3.61 19.06 17.08
N PRO A 130 -4.47 18.04 16.86
CA PRO A 130 -5.07 17.81 15.54
C PRO A 130 -5.96 18.99 15.09
N GLU A 131 -5.70 19.50 13.90
CA GLU A 131 -6.48 20.58 13.28
C GLU A 131 -7.93 20.13 12.98
N SER A 132 -8.87 21.07 12.78
CA SER A 132 -10.24 20.68 12.40
C SER A 132 -10.37 20.27 10.93
N ILE A 133 -9.56 20.88 10.06
CA ILE A 133 -9.32 20.49 8.66
C ILE A 133 -7.79 20.55 8.48
N PRO A 134 -7.09 19.41 8.35
CA PRO A 134 -5.64 19.40 8.22
C PRO A 134 -5.21 20.10 6.93
N ARG A 135 -4.15 20.91 6.97
CA ARG A 135 -3.62 21.61 5.77
C ARG A 135 -3.46 20.69 4.54
N ARG A 136 -2.95 19.45 4.71
CA ARG A 136 -2.80 18.49 3.59
C ARG A 136 -4.11 17.91 3.04
N LEU A 137 -5.20 18.00 3.79
CA LEU A 137 -6.54 17.70 3.30
C LEU A 137 -7.08 18.89 2.51
N GLN A 138 -6.91 20.11 3.04
CA GLN A 138 -7.28 21.35 2.36
C GLN A 138 -6.58 21.46 0.99
N GLU A 139 -5.25 21.31 0.94
CA GLU A 139 -4.46 21.31 -0.31
C GLU A 139 -4.93 20.26 -1.33
N LYS A 140 -5.56 19.16 -0.89
CA LYS A 140 -6.15 18.16 -1.79
C LYS A 140 -7.54 18.57 -2.26
N MET A 141 -8.34 19.14 -1.36
CA MET A 141 -9.66 19.67 -1.65
C MET A 141 -9.60 20.83 -2.64
N ASP A 142 -8.64 21.74 -2.47
CA ASP A 142 -8.45 22.94 -3.31
C ASP A 142 -8.05 22.60 -4.76
N THR A 143 -7.55 21.39 -5.04
CA THR A 143 -7.29 20.97 -6.43
C THR A 143 -8.56 20.67 -7.23
N VAL A 144 -9.71 20.49 -6.58
CA VAL A 144 -10.96 20.05 -7.20
C VAL A 144 -11.72 21.22 -7.81
N ASN A 145 -11.66 21.35 -9.14
CA ASN A 145 -12.30 22.45 -9.87
C ASN A 145 -13.82 22.23 -10.09
N LEU A 146 -14.64 22.52 -9.08
CA LEU A 146 -16.10 22.32 -9.14
C LEU A 146 -16.79 22.93 -10.39
N PRO A 147 -16.55 24.20 -10.80
CA PRO A 147 -17.14 24.78 -12.01
C PRO A 147 -16.73 24.12 -13.34
N GLU A 148 -15.63 23.37 -13.35
CA GLU A 148 -15.22 22.55 -14.49
C GLU A 148 -15.88 21.19 -14.45
N LEU A 149 -15.92 20.55 -13.27
CA LEU A 149 -16.63 19.27 -13.08
C LEU A 149 -18.11 19.37 -13.45
N GLU A 150 -18.79 20.46 -13.08
CA GLU A 150 -20.21 20.72 -13.45
C GLU A 150 -20.42 20.67 -14.98
N LYS A 151 -19.46 21.20 -15.74
CA LYS A 151 -19.48 21.17 -17.21
C LYS A 151 -19.11 19.80 -17.77
N LEU A 152 -18.26 19.04 -17.09
CA LEU A 152 -17.71 17.75 -17.53
C LEU A 152 -18.64 16.57 -17.27
N ASP A 153 -19.11 16.40 -16.03
CA ASP A 153 -20.03 15.35 -15.61
C ASP A 153 -20.76 15.76 -14.31
N GLY A 154 -22.09 15.90 -14.38
CA GLY A 154 -22.90 16.31 -13.24
C GLY A 154 -22.92 15.30 -12.08
N GLY A 155 -22.65 14.02 -12.34
CA GLY A 155 -22.56 12.99 -11.30
C GLY A 155 -21.27 13.11 -10.49
N LEU A 156 -20.14 13.36 -11.17
CA LEU A 156 -18.85 13.64 -10.54
C LEU A 156 -18.86 14.98 -9.80
N TYR A 157 -19.54 16.00 -10.34
CA TYR A 157 -19.74 17.30 -9.68
C TYR A 157 -20.50 17.17 -8.35
N GLU A 158 -21.70 16.56 -8.33
CA GLU A 158 -22.48 16.43 -7.09
C GLU A 158 -21.75 15.58 -6.04
N TYR A 159 -21.00 14.56 -6.47
CA TYR A 159 -20.13 13.79 -5.58
C TYR A 159 -18.97 14.62 -5.00
N ALA A 160 -18.27 15.37 -5.85
CA ALA A 160 -17.18 16.24 -5.43
C ALA A 160 -17.66 17.32 -4.44
N LYS A 161 -18.79 17.95 -4.75
CA LYS A 161 -19.46 18.92 -3.90
C LYS A 161 -19.83 18.32 -2.55
N MET A 162 -20.49 17.15 -2.51
CA MET A 162 -20.82 16.48 -1.25
C MET A 162 -19.55 16.14 -0.44
N ALA A 163 -18.48 15.65 -1.09
CA ALA A 163 -17.23 15.36 -0.41
C ALA A 163 -16.59 16.61 0.23
N ILE A 164 -16.64 17.76 -0.46
CA ILE A 164 -16.17 19.06 0.02
C ILE A 164 -17.04 19.55 1.20
N GLU A 165 -18.36 19.49 1.06
CA GLU A 165 -19.32 19.88 2.10
C GLU A 165 -19.07 19.11 3.41
N ARG A 166 -18.85 17.78 3.35
CA ARG A 166 -18.55 16.98 4.55
C ARG A 166 -17.28 17.43 5.27
N VAL A 167 -16.21 17.75 4.54
CA VAL A 167 -14.96 18.24 5.13
C VAL A 167 -15.15 19.61 5.78
N ASN A 168 -15.85 20.53 5.10
CA ASN A 168 -16.16 21.87 5.63
C ASN A 168 -17.06 21.81 6.88
N GLU A 169 -18.03 20.90 6.90
CA GLU A 169 -18.87 20.61 8.07
C GLU A 169 -18.14 19.82 9.18
N LYS A 170 -16.86 19.47 8.98
CA LYS A 170 -16.03 18.67 9.91
C LYS A 170 -16.61 17.28 10.21
N LYS A 171 -17.36 16.73 9.26
CA LYS A 171 -17.94 15.37 9.30
C LYS A 171 -17.04 14.39 8.54
N GLY A 172 -17.05 13.13 8.95
CA GLY A 172 -16.48 12.04 8.15
C GLY A 172 -17.43 11.62 7.02
N ALA A 173 -17.03 10.57 6.28
CA ALA A 173 -17.93 9.89 5.36
C ALA A 173 -19.15 9.31 6.11
N ASP A 174 -20.28 9.25 5.42
CA ASP A 174 -21.52 8.63 5.87
C ASP A 174 -22.11 7.74 4.77
N LYS A 175 -23.32 7.21 5.00
CA LYS A 175 -24.02 6.38 4.01
C LYS A 175 -24.19 7.07 2.65
N GLN A 176 -24.55 8.37 2.62
CA GLN A 176 -24.79 9.08 1.36
C GLN A 176 -23.50 9.23 0.55
N LEU A 177 -22.40 9.62 1.20
CA LEU A 177 -21.11 9.70 0.53
C LEU A 177 -20.62 8.32 0.08
N SER A 178 -20.83 7.27 0.89
CA SER A 178 -20.47 5.89 0.55
C SER A 178 -21.22 5.36 -0.69
N GLU A 179 -22.52 5.67 -0.85
CA GLU A 179 -23.25 5.32 -2.09
C GLU A 179 -22.66 6.02 -3.32
N LEU A 180 -22.20 7.27 -3.17
CA LEU A 180 -21.56 7.98 -4.28
C LEU A 180 -20.13 7.48 -4.54
N ASP A 181 -19.35 7.09 -3.52
CA ASP A 181 -18.07 6.39 -3.71
C ASP A 181 -18.27 5.18 -4.64
N LYS A 182 -19.22 4.30 -4.29
CA LYS A 182 -19.57 3.09 -5.06
C LYS A 182 -20.01 3.42 -6.49
N LYS A 183 -20.82 4.48 -6.66
CA LYS A 183 -21.30 4.95 -7.97
C LYS A 183 -20.16 5.45 -8.85
N MET A 184 -19.13 6.07 -8.27
CA MET A 184 -18.00 6.66 -8.99
C MET A 184 -16.84 5.67 -9.25
N LEU A 185 -16.77 4.55 -8.53
CA LEU A 185 -15.73 3.51 -8.73
C LEU A 185 -15.46 3.14 -10.22
N PRO A 186 -16.47 2.94 -11.10
CA PRO A 186 -16.22 2.63 -12.51
C PRO A 186 -15.45 3.74 -13.24
N LEU A 187 -15.79 5.01 -13.00
CA LEU A 187 -15.11 6.16 -13.59
C LEU A 187 -13.67 6.31 -13.07
N PHE A 188 -13.44 6.03 -11.77
CA PHE A 188 -12.08 5.99 -11.23
C PHE A 188 -11.25 4.85 -11.83
N ALA A 189 -11.86 3.68 -12.07
CA ALA A 189 -11.19 2.58 -12.74
C ALA A 189 -10.85 2.92 -14.21
N GLU A 190 -11.72 3.58 -14.95
CA GLU A 190 -11.43 4.07 -16.31
C GLU A 190 -10.27 5.08 -16.31
N ALA A 191 -10.33 6.09 -15.44
CA ALA A 191 -9.29 7.12 -15.34
C ALA A 191 -7.93 6.52 -14.93
N GLU A 192 -7.90 5.60 -13.96
CA GLU A 192 -6.66 4.94 -13.52
C GLU A 192 -6.13 3.93 -14.53
N ASN A 193 -6.97 3.18 -15.26
CA ASN A 193 -6.54 2.32 -16.37
C ASN A 193 -5.99 3.15 -17.54
N ALA A 194 -6.58 4.30 -17.85
CA ALA A 194 -6.03 5.21 -18.86
C ALA A 194 -4.66 5.79 -18.43
N ARG A 195 -4.46 5.97 -17.12
CA ARG A 195 -3.19 6.42 -16.52
C ARG A 195 -2.16 5.29 -16.38
N HIS A 196 -2.60 4.04 -16.38
CA HIS A 196 -1.81 2.82 -16.21
C HIS A 196 -2.41 1.66 -17.04
N PRO A 197 -2.05 1.51 -18.33
CA PRO A 197 -2.66 0.49 -19.20
C PRO A 197 -2.56 -0.94 -18.66
N ASP A 198 -1.47 -1.29 -17.98
CA ASP A 198 -1.24 -2.63 -17.40
C ASP A 198 -1.90 -2.85 -16.02
N LEU A 199 -2.59 -1.83 -15.47
CA LEU A 199 -3.33 -1.94 -14.22
C LEU A 199 -4.43 -3.01 -14.32
N ASN A 200 -5.18 -2.97 -15.42
CA ASN A 200 -6.32 -3.84 -15.71
C ASN A 200 -7.29 -3.95 -14.52
N LEU A 201 -7.71 -2.81 -13.98
CA LEU A 201 -8.65 -2.68 -12.87
C LEU A 201 -10.10 -2.78 -13.35
N HIS A 202 -10.88 -3.66 -12.73
CA HIS A 202 -12.30 -3.87 -12.98
C HIS A 202 -13.10 -3.56 -11.71
N VAL A 203 -14.32 -3.06 -11.90
CA VAL A 203 -15.28 -2.81 -10.81
C VAL A 203 -16.54 -3.60 -11.08
N PHE A 204 -16.97 -4.40 -10.09
CA PHE A 204 -18.20 -5.18 -10.20
C PHE A 204 -19.15 -4.86 -9.05
N ARG A 205 -20.45 -4.75 -9.36
CA ARG A 205 -21.52 -4.49 -8.38
C ARG A 205 -21.75 -5.64 -7.39
N GLY A 206 -21.14 -6.80 -7.59
CA GLY A 206 -21.33 -7.97 -6.73
C GLY A 206 -20.62 -9.22 -7.23
N PRO A 207 -20.70 -10.33 -6.46
CA PRO A 207 -19.86 -11.50 -6.65
C PRO A 207 -20.13 -12.27 -7.95
N GLU A 208 -21.40 -12.39 -8.38
CA GLU A 208 -21.76 -13.16 -9.59
C GLU A 208 -21.08 -12.61 -10.85
N ALA A 209 -21.13 -11.29 -11.06
CA ALA A 209 -20.50 -10.62 -12.19
C ALA A 209 -18.96 -10.71 -12.12
N CYS A 210 -18.39 -10.52 -10.93
CA CYS A 210 -16.97 -10.65 -10.66
C CYS A 210 -16.44 -12.05 -11.03
N TYR A 211 -17.05 -13.10 -10.47
CA TYR A 211 -16.59 -14.47 -10.65
C TYR A 211 -16.84 -14.98 -12.08
N LYS A 212 -17.89 -14.50 -12.75
CA LYS A 212 -18.10 -14.74 -14.19
C LYS A 212 -16.97 -14.12 -15.02
N ALA A 213 -16.66 -12.85 -14.81
CA ALA A 213 -15.60 -12.15 -15.55
C ALA A 213 -14.21 -12.78 -15.34
N ILE A 214 -13.88 -13.19 -14.11
CA ILE A 214 -12.62 -13.88 -13.81
C ILE A 214 -12.53 -15.23 -14.55
N LYS A 215 -13.61 -16.02 -14.60
CA LYS A 215 -13.65 -17.29 -15.35
C LYS A 215 -13.51 -17.07 -16.86
N GLU A 216 -14.16 -16.05 -17.40
CA GLU A 216 -14.06 -15.68 -18.82
C GLU A 216 -12.64 -15.20 -19.19
N GLN A 217 -12.00 -14.40 -18.35
CA GLN A 217 -10.59 -14.01 -18.55
C GLN A 217 -9.64 -15.20 -18.38
N ASN A 218 -9.89 -16.14 -17.45
CA ASN A 218 -9.05 -17.34 -17.32
C ASN A 218 -9.10 -18.22 -18.57
N LYS A 219 -10.29 -18.36 -19.17
CA LYS A 219 -10.45 -19.03 -20.46
C LYS A 219 -9.66 -18.32 -21.57
N LYS A 220 -9.73 -16.99 -21.66
CA LYS A 220 -8.93 -16.21 -22.62
C LYS A 220 -7.41 -16.40 -22.42
N ALA A 221 -6.94 -16.48 -21.18
CA ALA A 221 -5.53 -16.77 -20.87
C ALA A 221 -5.12 -18.20 -21.31
N TRP A 222 -6.01 -19.19 -21.16
CA TRP A 222 -5.79 -20.53 -21.71
C TRP A 222 -5.75 -20.55 -23.24
N ASP A 223 -6.77 -19.98 -23.89
CA ASP A 223 -6.93 -20.00 -25.35
C ASP A 223 -5.77 -19.24 -26.06
N SER A 224 -5.38 -18.07 -25.53
CA SER A 224 -4.26 -17.27 -26.06
C SER A 224 -2.86 -17.77 -25.67
N ARG A 225 -2.79 -18.67 -24.68
CA ARG A 225 -1.54 -19.10 -24.02
C ARG A 225 -0.70 -17.95 -23.43
N GLN A 226 -1.31 -16.79 -23.16
CA GLN A 226 -0.66 -15.66 -22.49
C GLN A 226 -1.15 -15.52 -21.05
N PRO A 227 -0.26 -15.26 -20.08
CA PRO A 227 -0.68 -14.92 -18.72
C PRO A 227 -1.39 -13.56 -18.72
N MET A 228 -2.38 -13.42 -17.84
CA MET A 228 -3.10 -12.16 -17.63
C MET A 228 -3.17 -11.85 -16.14
N ASN A 229 -3.06 -10.56 -15.81
CA ASN A 229 -3.27 -10.06 -14.45
C ASN A 229 -4.47 -9.10 -14.49
N MET A 230 -5.33 -9.15 -13.48
CA MET A 230 -6.39 -8.15 -13.30
C MET A 230 -6.52 -7.74 -11.84
N ARG A 231 -6.90 -6.48 -11.61
CA ARG A 231 -7.28 -6.00 -10.28
C ARG A 231 -8.79 -5.86 -10.23
N VAL A 232 -9.37 -6.10 -9.08
CA VAL A 232 -10.83 -6.00 -8.90
C VAL A 232 -11.15 -5.19 -7.65
N VAL A 233 -12.17 -4.34 -7.74
CA VAL A 233 -12.91 -3.82 -6.59
C VAL A 233 -14.36 -4.26 -6.70
N PHE A 234 -14.88 -4.93 -5.67
CA PHE A 234 -16.24 -5.44 -5.64
C PHE A 234 -16.71 -5.71 -4.20
N SER A 235 -18.02 -5.87 -4.01
CA SER A 235 -18.56 -6.44 -2.78
C SER A 235 -18.53 -7.98 -2.85
N PRO A 236 -17.90 -8.68 -1.87
CA PRO A 236 -17.70 -10.12 -1.94
C PRO A 236 -18.91 -10.96 -1.55
N SER A 237 -19.77 -10.44 -0.65
CA SER A 237 -20.86 -11.21 -0.05
C SER A 237 -22.22 -10.57 -0.24
N ARG A 238 -23.23 -11.38 -0.59
CA ARG A 238 -24.62 -10.90 -0.81
C ARG A 238 -25.25 -10.31 0.44
N GLY A 239 -24.82 -10.75 1.63
CA GLY A 239 -25.32 -10.24 2.90
C GLY A 239 -24.80 -8.86 3.27
N ILE A 240 -23.71 -8.39 2.64
CA ILE A 240 -23.06 -7.11 2.95
C ILE A 240 -22.70 -6.37 1.64
N PRO A 241 -23.69 -5.99 0.82
CA PRO A 241 -23.48 -5.37 -0.49
C PRO A 241 -22.72 -4.03 -0.40
N ASP A 242 -22.72 -3.41 0.78
CA ASP A 242 -22.07 -2.13 1.03
C ASP A 242 -20.56 -2.27 1.27
N HIS A 243 -20.09 -3.42 1.74
CA HIS A 243 -18.68 -3.66 2.03
C HIS A 243 -17.92 -4.04 0.75
N HIS A 244 -16.75 -3.44 0.53
CA HIS A 244 -15.94 -3.59 -0.67
C HIS A 244 -14.53 -4.06 -0.35
N VAL A 245 -14.01 -4.98 -1.16
CA VAL A 245 -12.64 -5.53 -1.06
C VAL A 245 -11.87 -5.37 -2.37
N ALA A 246 -10.55 -5.48 -2.29
CA ALA A 246 -9.68 -5.47 -3.46
C ALA A 246 -9.15 -6.87 -3.78
N LEU A 247 -9.10 -7.27 -5.05
CA LEU A 247 -8.39 -8.48 -5.51
C LEU A 247 -7.20 -8.12 -6.40
N ASP A 248 -6.09 -8.85 -6.26
CA ASP A 248 -5.13 -9.11 -7.34
C ASP A 248 -5.41 -10.53 -7.83
N VAL A 249 -5.54 -10.71 -9.15
CA VAL A 249 -5.89 -11.98 -9.76
C VAL A 249 -4.88 -12.30 -10.86
N GLN A 250 -4.15 -13.39 -10.68
CA GLN A 250 -3.26 -13.95 -11.70
C GLN A 250 -3.93 -15.12 -12.42
N LEU A 251 -3.93 -15.03 -13.75
CA LEU A 251 -4.51 -16.00 -14.67
C LEU A 251 -3.36 -16.56 -15.52
N ARG A 252 -3.13 -17.87 -15.43
CA ARG A 252 -2.01 -18.53 -16.13
C ARG A 252 -2.52 -19.66 -17.02
N PRO A 253 -1.98 -19.84 -18.24
CA PRO A 253 -2.37 -20.93 -19.13
C PRO A 253 -2.26 -22.29 -18.43
N GLY A 254 -3.30 -23.12 -18.53
CA GLY A 254 -3.34 -24.45 -17.91
C GLY A 254 -3.50 -24.47 -16.38
N HIS A 255 -3.72 -23.33 -15.72
CA HIS A 255 -3.96 -23.25 -14.28
C HIS A 255 -5.33 -22.64 -13.94
N HIS A 256 -5.84 -22.95 -12.74
CA HIS A 256 -6.93 -22.23 -12.11
C HIS A 256 -6.46 -20.82 -11.67
N PRO A 257 -7.36 -19.85 -11.53
CA PRO A 257 -7.01 -18.52 -11.02
C PRO A 257 -6.27 -18.59 -9.68
N SER A 258 -5.33 -17.68 -9.47
CA SER A 258 -4.80 -17.39 -8.14
C SER A 258 -5.24 -15.98 -7.75
N VAL A 259 -5.80 -15.86 -6.54
CA VAL A 259 -6.46 -14.66 -6.04
C VAL A 259 -5.82 -14.24 -4.73
N VAL A 260 -5.40 -12.99 -4.64
CA VAL A 260 -4.99 -12.33 -3.40
C VAL A 260 -6.02 -11.26 -3.09
N CYS A 261 -6.86 -11.51 -2.09
CA CYS A 261 -7.86 -10.56 -1.62
C CYS A 261 -7.27 -9.68 -0.50
N PHE A 262 -7.66 -8.41 -0.45
CA PHE A 262 -7.21 -7.41 0.53
C PHE A 262 -8.38 -6.79 1.27
N GLU A 263 -8.41 -7.02 2.59
CA GLU A 263 -9.42 -6.54 3.53
C GLU A 263 -8.89 -5.35 4.35
N SER A 264 -9.66 -4.27 4.44
CA SER A 264 -9.26 -3.01 5.10
C SER A 264 -9.87 -2.79 6.48
N ALA A 265 -10.97 -3.46 6.83
CA ALA A 265 -11.75 -3.21 8.05
C ALA A 265 -12.05 -4.49 8.85
N LEU A 266 -12.66 -5.50 8.22
CA LEU A 266 -13.40 -6.55 8.93
C LEU A 266 -12.58 -7.82 9.21
N TRP A 267 -11.74 -7.78 10.24
CA TRP A 267 -11.01 -8.98 10.74
C TRP A 267 -11.95 -10.18 10.96
N GLY A 268 -13.08 -9.92 11.63
CA GLY A 268 -14.04 -10.97 12.00
C GLY A 268 -14.81 -11.59 10.84
N MET A 269 -14.65 -11.11 9.60
CA MET A 269 -15.36 -11.60 8.41
C MET A 269 -14.45 -12.22 7.35
N MET A 270 -13.17 -12.40 7.69
CA MET A 270 -12.17 -12.87 6.74
C MET A 270 -12.45 -14.30 6.25
N ASN A 271 -12.94 -15.18 7.11
CA ASN A 271 -13.18 -16.58 6.73
C ASN A 271 -14.39 -16.69 5.79
N GLU A 272 -15.42 -15.90 6.03
CA GLU A 272 -16.64 -15.79 5.24
C GLU A 272 -16.32 -15.22 3.84
N ILE A 273 -15.55 -14.12 3.77
CA ILE A 273 -15.07 -13.54 2.51
C ILE A 273 -14.23 -14.55 1.72
N ARG A 274 -13.35 -15.30 2.39
CA ARG A 274 -12.55 -16.35 1.75
C ARG A 274 -13.45 -17.46 1.18
N GLN A 275 -14.39 -17.97 1.96
CA GLN A 275 -15.32 -19.03 1.55
C GLN A 275 -16.21 -18.60 0.39
N ASP A 276 -16.74 -17.37 0.39
CA ASP A 276 -17.54 -16.81 -0.71
C ASP A 276 -16.73 -16.73 -2.02
N ILE A 277 -15.44 -16.36 -1.95
CA ILE A 277 -14.54 -16.32 -3.11
C ILE A 277 -14.18 -17.74 -3.57
N GLU A 278 -13.81 -18.65 -2.67
CA GLU A 278 -13.47 -20.05 -2.98
C GLU A 278 -14.65 -20.81 -3.59
N HIS A 279 -15.87 -20.57 -3.09
CA HIS A 279 -17.11 -21.14 -3.65
C HIS A 279 -17.39 -20.57 -5.05
N GLY A 280 -17.26 -19.25 -5.21
CA GLY A 280 -17.44 -18.55 -6.48
C GLY A 280 -16.43 -18.97 -7.55
N LEU A 281 -15.17 -19.17 -7.14
CA LEU A 281 -14.03 -19.52 -7.97
C LEU A 281 -13.46 -20.88 -7.55
N LYS A 282 -14.26 -21.94 -7.76
CA LYS A 282 -13.86 -23.34 -7.47
C LYS A 282 -12.43 -23.64 -7.94
N GLU A 283 -11.67 -24.32 -7.08
CA GLU A 283 -10.29 -24.76 -7.32
C GLU A 283 -9.26 -23.63 -7.48
N SER A 284 -9.67 -22.36 -7.30
CA SER A 284 -8.73 -21.23 -7.25
C SER A 284 -7.91 -21.24 -5.96
N LYS A 285 -6.69 -20.69 -6.04
CA LYS A 285 -5.84 -20.47 -4.87
C LYS A 285 -6.15 -19.10 -4.28
N VAL A 286 -6.92 -19.04 -3.20
CA VAL A 286 -7.29 -17.80 -2.52
C VAL A 286 -6.39 -17.57 -1.31
N LYS A 287 -5.66 -16.45 -1.30
CA LYS A 287 -5.08 -15.87 -0.07
C LYS A 287 -5.86 -14.60 0.27
N LEU A 288 -6.13 -14.38 1.55
CA LEU A 288 -6.81 -13.19 2.04
C LEU A 288 -5.90 -12.50 3.05
N ILE A 289 -5.52 -11.27 2.73
CA ILE A 289 -4.56 -10.44 3.45
C ILE A 289 -5.32 -9.31 4.15
N GLY A 290 -4.98 -9.07 5.41
CA GLY A 290 -5.66 -8.07 6.22
C GLY A 290 -4.74 -6.92 6.62
N ASN A 291 -5.07 -5.68 6.23
CA ASN A 291 -4.29 -4.51 6.65
C ASN A 291 -4.97 -3.64 7.73
N PHE A 292 -6.29 -3.81 7.94
CA PHE A 292 -7.08 -3.23 9.06
C PHE A 292 -6.89 -1.72 9.29
N VAL A 293 -6.60 -1.01 8.21
CA VAL A 293 -6.30 0.43 8.20
C VAL A 293 -7.55 1.30 8.41
N GLN A 294 -8.73 0.74 8.12
CA GLN A 294 -10.02 1.39 8.18
C GLN A 294 -10.67 1.15 9.55
N ALA A 295 -11.09 2.24 10.18
CA ALA A 295 -11.87 2.30 11.42
C ALA A 295 -13.25 2.97 11.23
N SER A 296 -13.50 3.56 10.06
CA SER A 296 -14.79 4.11 9.62
C SER A 296 -15.65 3.06 8.94
N ASP A 297 -16.97 3.09 9.15
CA ASP A 297 -17.89 2.14 8.50
C ASP A 297 -18.08 2.37 6.99
N TRP A 298 -17.79 3.60 6.50
CA TRP A 298 -18.29 4.09 5.21
C TRP A 298 -17.25 4.19 4.07
N ASP A 299 -15.94 4.27 4.36
CA ASP A 299 -14.88 4.50 3.37
C ASP A 299 -14.38 3.22 2.63
N CYS A 300 -15.04 2.06 2.80
CA CYS A 300 -14.55 0.76 2.28
C CYS A 300 -14.27 0.75 0.77
N ALA A 301 -15.13 1.38 -0.04
CA ALA A 301 -14.93 1.52 -1.49
C ALA A 301 -13.62 2.26 -1.83
N MET A 302 -13.32 3.35 -1.13
CA MET A 302 -12.08 4.11 -1.32
C MET A 302 -10.85 3.37 -0.81
N PHE A 303 -10.95 2.63 0.30
CA PHE A 303 -9.86 1.78 0.79
C PHE A 303 -9.55 0.63 -0.18
N ALA A 304 -10.58 -0.05 -0.69
CA ALA A 304 -10.47 -1.09 -1.70
C ALA A 304 -9.83 -0.56 -2.99
N LEU A 305 -10.27 0.60 -3.51
CA LEU A 305 -9.63 1.25 -4.65
C LEU A 305 -8.14 1.55 -4.36
N SER A 306 -7.81 2.13 -3.20
CA SER A 306 -6.40 2.41 -2.85
C SER A 306 -5.57 1.12 -2.73
N ASN A 307 -6.16 0.02 -2.25
CA ASN A 307 -5.50 -1.27 -2.16
C ASN A 307 -5.26 -1.86 -3.57
N ALA A 308 -6.25 -1.82 -4.46
CA ALA A 308 -6.12 -2.28 -5.84
C ALA A 308 -4.99 -1.56 -6.61
N LEU A 309 -4.89 -0.24 -6.49
CA LEU A 309 -3.79 0.53 -7.11
C LEU A 309 -2.40 0.16 -6.53
N LYS A 310 -2.33 -0.25 -5.26
CA LYS A 310 -1.09 -0.68 -4.61
C LYS A 310 -0.72 -2.13 -4.94
N LEU A 311 -1.71 -3.01 -5.13
CA LEU A 311 -1.50 -4.37 -5.61
C LEU A 311 -0.80 -4.35 -6.98
N TYR A 312 -1.22 -3.47 -7.89
CA TYR A 312 -0.48 -3.19 -9.13
C TYR A 312 0.92 -2.60 -8.88
N LYS A 313 1.03 -1.52 -8.08
CA LYS A 313 2.33 -0.87 -7.79
C LYS A 313 3.38 -1.83 -7.22
N HIS A 314 2.94 -2.79 -6.41
CA HIS A 314 3.81 -3.76 -5.71
C HIS A 314 3.66 -5.17 -6.30
N HIS A 315 3.32 -5.28 -7.60
CA HIS A 315 3.04 -6.57 -8.23
C HIS A 315 4.24 -7.51 -8.13
N ASP A 316 5.40 -7.06 -8.60
CA ASP A 316 6.60 -7.87 -8.79
C ASP A 316 7.30 -8.27 -7.49
N GLU A 317 7.22 -7.44 -6.44
CA GLU A 317 7.96 -7.64 -5.18
C GLU A 317 7.13 -8.21 -4.03
N TYR A 318 5.80 -8.07 -4.09
CA TYR A 318 4.90 -8.41 -2.99
C TYR A 318 3.78 -9.37 -3.41
N THR A 319 2.95 -8.99 -4.41
CA THR A 319 1.82 -9.87 -4.80
C THR A 319 2.32 -11.15 -5.46
N SER A 320 3.40 -11.08 -6.24
CA SER A 320 4.07 -12.22 -6.90
C SER A 320 4.41 -13.33 -5.90
N ARG A 321 4.94 -12.96 -4.73
CA ARG A 321 5.31 -13.87 -3.63
C ARG A 321 4.08 -14.55 -3.02
N LEU A 322 3.01 -13.79 -2.77
CA LEU A 322 1.74 -14.34 -2.28
C LEU A 322 1.10 -15.31 -3.30
N HIS A 323 1.11 -14.98 -4.59
CA HIS A 323 0.63 -15.84 -5.67
C HIS A 323 1.53 -17.06 -5.95
N ALA A 324 2.82 -16.97 -5.63
CA ALA A 324 3.75 -18.11 -5.63
C ALA A 324 3.48 -19.08 -4.47
N GLY A 325 2.75 -18.64 -3.44
CA GLY A 325 2.32 -19.45 -2.30
C GLY A 325 2.98 -19.09 -0.98
N GLU A 326 3.85 -18.08 -0.91
CA GLU A 326 4.47 -17.68 0.36
C GLU A 326 3.43 -17.25 1.40
N GLU A 327 3.62 -17.66 2.65
CA GLU A 327 2.68 -17.34 3.73
C GLU A 327 2.73 -15.86 4.15
N GLU A 328 1.56 -15.30 4.47
CA GLU A 328 1.39 -13.87 4.80
C GLU A 328 2.35 -13.40 5.90
N GLU A 329 2.56 -14.23 6.92
CA GLU A 329 3.48 -13.98 8.03
C GLU A 329 4.94 -13.75 7.57
N ASN A 330 5.35 -14.38 6.46
CA ASN A 330 6.68 -14.28 5.87
C ASN A 330 6.81 -13.16 4.82
N VAL A 331 5.69 -12.52 4.43
CA VAL A 331 5.66 -11.46 3.42
C VAL A 331 5.11 -10.17 4.04
N ARG A 332 6.01 -9.35 4.61
CA ARG A 332 5.68 -8.04 5.21
C ARG A 332 4.91 -7.15 4.21
N ILE A 333 3.64 -6.85 4.52
CA ILE A 333 2.81 -5.88 3.79
C ILE A 333 3.59 -4.55 3.59
N PRO A 334 3.76 -4.02 2.36
CA PRO A 334 4.43 -2.75 2.12
C PRO A 334 3.73 -1.58 2.83
N SER A 335 4.48 -0.63 3.39
CA SER A 335 3.87 0.45 4.20
C SER A 335 3.06 1.45 3.37
N GLU A 336 3.19 1.45 2.04
CA GLU A 336 2.24 2.08 1.12
C GLU A 336 0.77 1.66 1.36
N PHE A 337 0.50 0.41 1.72
CA PHE A 337 -0.85 -0.06 2.06
C PHE A 337 -1.40 0.66 3.31
N ILE A 338 -0.53 1.02 4.25
CA ILE A 338 -0.87 1.60 5.56
C ILE A 338 -1.00 3.14 5.50
N LYS A 339 -0.68 3.78 4.38
CA LYS A 339 -0.71 5.25 4.17
C LYS A 339 -2.01 5.99 4.49
N HIS A 340 -3.13 5.28 4.51
CA HIS A 340 -4.46 5.85 4.81
C HIS A 340 -5.03 5.32 6.13
N ALA A 341 -4.22 4.65 6.96
CA ALA A 341 -4.66 4.20 8.27
C ALA A 341 -5.24 5.36 9.08
N GLN A 342 -6.50 5.22 9.52
CA GLN A 342 -7.21 6.23 10.29
C GLN A 342 -6.71 6.28 11.74
N SER A 343 -6.36 5.12 12.32
CA SER A 343 -5.75 5.02 13.65
C SER A 343 -4.26 5.35 13.65
N LYS A 344 -3.82 6.11 14.66
CA LYS A 344 -2.40 6.43 14.93
C LYS A 344 -1.57 5.18 15.22
N GLY A 345 -2.15 4.23 15.97
CA GLY A 345 -1.48 3.00 16.41
C GLY A 345 -1.00 2.10 15.26
N HIS A 346 -1.69 2.14 14.11
CA HIS A 346 -1.23 1.44 12.89
C HIS A 346 0.04 2.04 12.30
N ALA A 347 0.24 3.35 12.41
CA ALA A 347 1.46 4.03 12.00
C ALA A 347 2.57 3.98 13.05
N GLU A 348 2.22 3.85 14.34
CA GLU A 348 3.18 3.74 15.45
C GLU A 348 3.69 2.32 15.70
N ARG A 349 3.00 1.28 15.20
CA ARG A 349 3.38 -0.13 15.39
C ARG A 349 4.87 -0.34 15.05
N GLN A 350 5.57 -1.00 15.98
CA GLN A 350 7.02 -1.12 15.98
C GLN A 350 7.56 -1.61 14.62
N GLY A 351 8.60 -0.94 14.13
CA GLY A 351 9.24 -1.26 12.86
C GLY A 351 8.62 -0.64 11.60
N ARG A 352 7.50 0.10 11.69
CA ARG A 352 6.87 0.80 10.52
C ARG A 352 6.85 2.34 10.60
N ARG A 353 6.98 2.92 11.79
CA ARG A 353 6.95 4.38 12.06
C ARG A 353 7.79 5.22 11.10
N ASN A 354 8.98 4.72 10.74
CA ASN A 354 9.99 5.45 9.97
C ASN A 354 10.00 5.07 8.48
N ASP A 355 9.12 4.16 8.03
CA ASP A 355 9.06 3.73 6.63
C ASP A 355 8.68 4.93 5.73
N ILE A 356 9.47 5.19 4.69
CA ILE A 356 9.21 6.29 3.77
C ILE A 356 8.08 5.91 2.80
N VAL A 357 6.99 6.69 2.81
CA VAL A 357 5.75 6.39 2.08
C VAL A 357 5.46 7.32 0.90
N THR A 358 6.34 8.30 0.65
CA THR A 358 6.35 9.14 -0.56
C THR A 358 6.97 8.43 -1.76
N LYS A 359 6.73 8.99 -2.96
CA LYS A 359 7.44 8.57 -4.19
C LYS A 359 8.92 8.98 -4.12
N ASP A 360 9.17 10.17 -3.60
CA ASP A 360 10.51 10.62 -3.23
C ASP A 360 10.94 9.88 -1.96
N LYS A 361 11.87 8.93 -2.11
CA LYS A 361 12.33 8.04 -1.03
C LYS A 361 13.56 8.57 -0.28
N GLY A 362 14.23 9.62 -0.79
CA GLY A 362 15.48 10.13 -0.22
C GLY A 362 15.74 11.63 -0.41
N GLY A 363 14.89 12.35 -1.14
CA GLY A 363 14.92 13.80 -1.27
C GLY A 363 14.16 14.54 -0.16
N LEU A 364 14.08 15.86 -0.32
CA LEU A 364 13.63 16.79 0.73
C LEU A 364 12.20 16.55 1.23
N HIS A 365 11.33 15.96 0.38
CA HIS A 365 9.93 15.67 0.71
C HIS A 365 9.70 14.21 1.16
N ALA A 366 10.74 13.49 1.59
CA ALA A 366 10.65 12.10 2.04
C ALA A 366 9.85 11.95 3.37
N GLU A 367 8.56 11.62 3.26
CA GLU A 367 7.62 11.52 4.39
C GLU A 367 7.61 10.11 5.00
N THR A 368 7.70 10.01 6.33
CA THR A 368 7.52 8.74 7.06
C THR A 368 6.04 8.39 7.26
N LEU A 369 5.72 7.12 7.43
CA LEU A 369 4.35 6.66 7.69
C LEU A 369 3.69 7.39 8.88
N LEU A 370 4.42 7.62 9.98
CA LEU A 370 3.89 8.37 11.12
C LEU A 370 3.72 9.86 10.82
N HIS A 371 4.70 10.51 10.17
CA HIS A 371 4.55 11.92 9.76
C HIS A 371 3.27 12.05 8.93
N ARG A 372 3.04 11.13 7.98
CA ARG A 372 1.82 11.11 7.16
C ARG A 372 0.53 10.98 7.96
N ASN A 373 0.48 10.09 8.94
CA ASN A 373 -0.71 9.94 9.79
C ASN A 373 -1.00 11.22 10.58
N LEU A 374 0.04 11.89 11.08
CA LEU A 374 -0.07 13.13 11.85
C LEU A 374 -0.44 14.34 10.98
N ALA A 375 0.15 14.48 9.80
CA ALA A 375 -0.12 15.58 8.86
C ALA A 375 -1.53 15.54 8.22
N TYR A 376 -2.25 14.41 8.36
CA TYR A 376 -3.66 14.26 8.02
C TYR A 376 -4.56 14.11 9.26
N ARG A 377 -4.05 14.33 10.47
CA ARG A 377 -4.81 14.07 11.69
C ARG A 377 -5.78 15.21 11.98
N ALA A 378 -7.08 14.91 11.89
CA ALA A 378 -8.15 15.84 12.24
C ALA A 378 -8.77 15.51 13.59
N GLN A 379 -9.16 16.53 14.37
CA GLN A 379 -10.09 16.37 15.48
C GLN A 379 -11.52 16.59 14.97
N ARG A 380 -12.35 15.55 15.03
CA ARG A 380 -13.78 15.62 14.65
C ARG A 380 -14.61 14.87 15.68
N PHE A 381 -15.63 15.52 16.21
CA PHE A 381 -16.37 15.06 17.40
C PHE A 381 -15.42 14.75 18.57
N ASP A 382 -15.61 13.63 19.26
CA ASP A 382 -14.84 13.16 20.40
C ASP A 382 -13.47 12.54 20.05
N LYS A 383 -13.13 12.37 18.76
CA LYS A 383 -11.99 11.54 18.32
C LYS A 383 -11.07 12.23 17.32
N ALA A 384 -9.79 11.90 17.42
CA ALA A 384 -8.76 12.26 16.45
C ALA A 384 -8.45 11.07 15.52
N TYR A 385 -8.54 11.26 14.21
CA TYR A 385 -8.18 10.26 13.20
C TYR A 385 -7.51 10.89 11.97
N SER A 386 -6.81 10.08 11.19
CA SER A 386 -6.18 10.50 9.93
C SER A 386 -7.20 10.52 8.79
N THR A 387 -7.42 11.70 8.19
CA THR A 387 -8.27 11.95 7.03
C THR A 387 -7.56 11.65 5.69
N SER A 388 -6.44 10.92 5.73
CA SER A 388 -5.62 10.59 4.55
C SER A 388 -6.40 9.83 3.46
N ILE A 389 -7.52 9.16 3.80
CA ILE A 389 -8.42 8.53 2.82
C ILE A 389 -9.35 9.53 2.12
N GLU A 390 -9.77 10.61 2.79
CA GLU A 390 -10.52 11.72 2.17
C GLU A 390 -9.60 12.50 1.22
N GLY A 391 -8.33 12.71 1.60
CA GLY A 391 -7.32 13.26 0.70
C GLY A 391 -6.99 12.35 -0.50
N PHE A 392 -7.28 11.05 -0.42
CA PHE A 392 -7.25 10.14 -1.57
C PHE A 392 -8.52 10.29 -2.42
N ARG A 393 -9.70 10.41 -1.80
CA ARG A 393 -10.98 10.71 -2.49
C ARG A 393 -10.88 11.94 -3.40
N PHE A 394 -10.41 13.08 -2.90
CA PHE A 394 -10.23 14.28 -3.72
C PHE A 394 -9.22 14.10 -4.86
N GLN A 395 -8.17 13.30 -4.64
CA GLN A 395 -7.19 13.00 -5.69
C GLN A 395 -7.82 12.19 -6.83
N GLU A 396 -8.66 11.20 -6.54
CA GLU A 396 -9.31 10.39 -7.58
C GLU A 396 -10.45 11.16 -8.26
N ILE A 397 -11.15 12.06 -7.55
CA ILE A 397 -12.08 13.04 -8.14
C ILE A 397 -11.36 13.89 -9.19
N GLN A 398 -10.23 14.51 -8.84
CA GLN A 398 -9.50 15.37 -9.78
C GLN A 398 -9.03 14.59 -11.01
N ARG A 399 -8.50 13.39 -10.82
CA ARG A 399 -8.06 12.50 -11.91
C ARG A 399 -9.19 12.10 -12.86
N ALA A 400 -10.40 11.87 -12.33
CA ALA A 400 -11.57 11.62 -13.15
C ALA A 400 -11.96 12.87 -13.96
N GLY A 401 -11.86 14.06 -13.37
CA GLY A 401 -12.00 15.35 -14.08
C GLY A 401 -11.00 15.49 -15.22
N ASP A 402 -9.69 15.33 -14.92
CA ASP A 402 -8.60 15.40 -15.90
C ASP A 402 -8.83 14.41 -17.06
N TYR A 403 -9.25 13.17 -16.75
CA TYR A 403 -9.58 12.14 -17.72
C TYR A 403 -10.75 12.56 -18.63
N LEU A 404 -11.86 13.04 -18.06
CA LEU A 404 -13.03 13.48 -18.83
C LEU A 404 -12.72 14.69 -19.72
N ALA A 405 -11.93 15.65 -19.22
CA ALA A 405 -11.45 16.79 -20.01
C ALA A 405 -10.60 16.32 -21.21
N ALA A 406 -9.65 15.41 -20.97
CA ALA A 406 -8.80 14.84 -22.02
C ALA A 406 -9.58 14.02 -23.06
N GLN A 407 -10.67 13.35 -22.67
CA GLN A 407 -11.54 12.64 -23.62
C GLN A 407 -12.44 13.57 -24.43
N ARG A 408 -12.84 14.73 -23.89
CA ARG A 408 -13.57 15.74 -24.66
C ARG A 408 -12.70 16.42 -25.71
N GLY A 409 -11.44 16.73 -25.39
CA GLY A 409 -10.48 17.31 -26.36
C GLY A 409 -10.04 16.37 -27.49
N ARG A 410 -10.57 15.13 -27.54
CA ARG A 410 -10.33 14.14 -28.60
C ARG A 410 -11.55 13.92 -29.52
N LYS A 411 -12.65 14.62 -29.26
CA LYS A 411 -13.86 14.64 -30.10
C LYS A 411 -13.91 15.93 -30.91
#